data_AF-A0AAW7XAM4-F1
#
_entry.id   AF-A0AAW7XAM4-F1
#
_cell.length_a   1.000
_cell.length_b   1.000
_cell.length_c   1.000
_cell.angle_alpha   90.00
_cell.angle_beta   90.00
_cell.angle_gamma   90.00
#
_symmetry.space_group_name_H-M   'P 1'
#
loop_
_entity.id
_entity.type
_entity.pdbx_description
1 polymer ?
#
loop_
_entity_poly.entity_id
_entity_poly.type
_entity_poly.pdbx_seq_one_letter_code
_entity_poly.pdbx_strand_id
1 'polypeptide(L)' 'MRTSLAIILLIGLAGCSSFEPWVKPYERENLADPIMAFDSNPASTAYMNHVYEAREAARGAEGSAGGGCGCN' A
#
# COMPACT_ATOMS: atom_id res chain seq x y z
N MET A 1 4.30 -4.65 40.51
CA MET A 1 3.42 -5.56 39.75
C MET A 1 2.12 -4.88 39.31
N ARG A 2 1.28 -4.35 40.22
CA ARG A 2 0.04 -3.63 39.86
C ARG A 2 0.26 -2.39 38.97
N THR A 3 1.29 -1.60 39.27
CA THR A 3 1.64 -0.40 38.48
C THR A 3 2.16 -0.74 37.08
N SER A 4 2.92 -1.82 36.95
CA SER A 4 3.44 -2.32 35.67
C SER A 4 2.32 -2.75 34.71
N LEU A 5 1.28 -3.41 35.23
CA LEU A 5 0.09 -3.80 34.47
C LEU A 5 -0.71 -2.60 33.96
N ALA A 6 -0.83 -1.54 34.76
CA ALA A 6 -1.53 -0.32 34.37
C ALA A 6 -0.82 0.40 33.21
N ILE A 7 0.52 0.42 33.21
CA ILE A 7 1.33 1.03 32.14
C ILE A 7 1.16 0.27 30.82
N ILE A 8 1.19 -1.06 30.85
CA ILE A 8 0.98 -1.90 29.66
C ILE A 8 -0.41 -1.67 29.06
N LEU A 9 -1.44 -1.55 29.91
CA LEU A 9 -2.79 -1.27 29.46
C LEU A 9 -2.90 0.11 28.78
N LEU A 10 -2.31 1.15 29.37
CA LEU A 10 -2.31 2.51 28.79
C LEU A 10 -1.64 2.57 27.40
N ILE A 11 -0.56 1.83 27.17
CA ILE A 11 0.12 1.78 25.87
C ILE A 11 -0.76 1.09 24.82
N GLY A 12 -1.53 0.06 25.21
CA GLY A 12 -2.42 -0.66 24.30
C GLY A 12 -3.59 0.19 23.77
N LEU A 13 -4.02 1.23 24.49
CA LEU A 13 -5.09 2.12 24.05
C LEU A 13 -4.63 3.24 23.10
N ALA A 14 -3.32 3.49 22.99
CA ALA A 14 -2.78 4.55 22.13
C ALA A 14 -2.96 4.29 20.62
N GLY A 15 -3.32 3.07 20.22
CA GLY A 15 -3.59 2.71 18.82
C GLY A 15 -5.02 2.96 18.35
N CYS A 16 -5.93 3.38 19.24
CA CYS A 16 -7.35 3.59 18.93
C CYS A 16 -7.75 5.07 18.85
N SER A 17 -6.78 5.99 18.87
CA SER A 17 -7.03 7.38 18.51
C SER A 17 -7.21 7.48 16.99
N SER A 18 -7.94 8.51 16.55
CA SER A 18 -8.05 8.89 15.15
C SER A 18 -6.66 9.24 14.63
N PHE A 19 -5.92 8.24 14.18
CA PHE A 19 -4.57 8.41 13.65
C PHE A 19 -4.73 9.23 12.38
N GLU A 20 -4.04 10.37 12.32
CA GLU A 20 -3.92 11.20 11.13
C GLU A 20 -2.65 10.83 10.33
N PRO A 21 -2.53 9.66 9.67
CA PRO A 21 -1.49 9.48 8.67
C PRO A 21 -2.09 9.52 7.26
N TRP A 22 -3.30 10.07 7.07
CA TRP A 22 -3.82 10.13 5.72
C TRP A 22 -3.06 11.22 4.97
N VAL A 23 -2.30 10.79 3.98
CA VAL A 23 -1.80 11.67 2.92
C VAL A 23 -3.00 12.41 2.37
N LYS A 24 -2.95 13.75 2.37
CA LYS A 24 -4.07 14.53 1.82
C LYS A 24 -4.31 14.10 0.37
N PRO A 25 -5.55 14.16 -0.15
CA PRO A 25 -5.83 13.70 -1.51
C PRO A 25 -4.90 14.32 -2.57
N TYR A 26 -4.56 15.60 -2.41
CA TYR A 26 -3.63 16.37 -3.26
C TYR A 26 -2.14 16.19 -2.90
N GLU A 27 -1.78 15.35 -1.95
CA GLU A 27 -0.37 14.95 -1.74
C GLU A 27 -0.08 13.60 -2.40
N ARG A 28 -1.13 12.90 -2.87
CA ARG A 28 -1.02 11.60 -3.55
C ARG A 28 -0.40 11.73 -4.95
N GLU A 29 -0.45 12.91 -5.56
CA GLU A 29 0.25 13.19 -6.82
C GLU A 29 1.77 12.99 -6.72
N ASN A 30 2.36 13.16 -5.54
CA ASN A 30 3.80 12.93 -5.32
C ASN A 30 4.19 11.45 -5.50
N LEU A 31 3.23 10.52 -5.43
CA LEU A 31 3.46 9.09 -5.70
C LEU A 31 3.50 8.77 -7.20
N ALA A 32 3.13 9.71 -8.06
CA ALA A 32 3.22 9.57 -9.51
C ALA A 32 4.58 9.99 -10.08
N ASP A 33 5.53 10.44 -9.24
CA ASP A 33 6.88 10.76 -9.68
C ASP A 33 7.54 9.51 -10.29
N PRO A 34 8.12 9.58 -11.51
CA PRO A 34 8.83 8.46 -12.12
C PRO A 34 9.91 7.83 -11.24
N ILE A 35 10.52 8.55 -10.30
CA ILE A 35 11.50 7.99 -9.35
C ILE A 35 10.87 7.00 -8.37
N MET A 36 9.56 7.14 -8.10
CA MET A 36 8.80 6.29 -7.19
C MET A 36 8.16 5.09 -7.93
N ALA A 37 8.43 4.92 -9.22
CA ALA A 37 7.93 3.80 -9.99
C ALA A 37 8.58 2.47 -9.53
N PHE A 38 7.74 1.48 -9.23
CA PHE A 38 8.20 0.13 -8.86
C PHE A 38 8.85 -0.62 -10.02
N ASP A 39 8.49 -0.24 -11.25
CA ASP A 39 8.97 -0.88 -12.47
C ASP A 39 9.44 0.18 -13.47
N SER A 40 10.64 -0.03 -14.01
CA SER A 40 11.22 0.86 -15.02
C SER A 40 10.61 0.67 -16.42
N ASN A 41 9.98 -0.48 -16.69
CA ASN A 41 9.31 -0.78 -17.96
C ASN A 41 7.92 -1.42 -17.71
N PRO A 42 6.92 -0.62 -17.34
CA PRO A 42 5.59 -1.12 -16.99
C PRO A 42 4.89 -1.83 -18.16
N ALA A 43 5.21 -1.48 -19.41
CA ALA A 43 4.62 -2.12 -20.59
C ALA A 43 5.05 -3.59 -20.73
N SER A 44 6.34 -3.90 -20.52
CA SER A 44 6.81 -5.28 -20.56
C SER A 44 6.25 -6.11 -19.39
N THR A 45 6.14 -5.51 -18.22
CA THR A 45 5.66 -6.20 -17.02
C THR A 45 4.17 -6.49 -17.10
N ALA A 46 3.36 -5.56 -17.59
CA ALA A 46 1.94 -5.80 -17.86
C ALA A 46 1.74 -6.96 -18.84
N TYR A 47 2.55 -7.04 -19.90
CA TYR A 47 2.51 -8.16 -20.83
C TYR A 47 2.82 -9.50 -20.16
N MET A 48 3.90 -9.56 -19.36
CA MET A 48 4.28 -10.79 -18.66
C MET A 48 3.25 -11.21 -17.61
N ASN A 49 2.69 -10.26 -16.86
CA ASN A 49 1.62 -10.52 -15.89
C ASN A 49 0.41 -11.13 -16.58
N HIS A 50 -0.03 -10.57 -17.71
CA HIS A 50 -1.13 -11.14 -18.48
C HIS A 50 -0.89 -12.60 -18.90
N VAL A 51 0.36 -12.93 -19.27
CA VAL A 51 0.75 -14.31 -19.58
C VAL A 51 0.63 -15.23 -18.35
N TYR A 52 1.07 -14.76 -17.18
CA TYR A 52 0.94 -15.52 -15.93
C TYR A 52 -0.51 -15.68 -15.47
N GLU A 53 -1.32 -14.63 -15.54
CA GLU A 53 -2.76 -14.70 -15.25
C GLU A 53 -3.46 -15.80 -16.06
N ALA A 54 -3.12 -15.88 -17.36
CA ALA A 54 -3.70 -16.85 -18.27
C ALA A 54 -3.21 -18.29 -18.00
N ARG A 55 -1.91 -18.46 -17.74
CA ARG A 55 -1.30 -19.79 -17.55
C ARG A 55 -1.60 -20.38 -16.18
N GLU A 56 -1.59 -19.56 -15.14
CA GLU A 56 -1.72 -19.99 -13.75
C GLU A 56 -3.15 -19.84 -13.22
N ALA A 57 -4.10 -19.43 -14.08
CA ALA A 57 -5.47 -19.11 -13.68
C ALA A 57 -5.53 -18.10 -12.51
N ALA A 58 -4.58 -17.17 -12.48
CA ALA A 58 -4.32 -16.25 -11.37
C ALA A 58 -4.74 -14.81 -11.67
N ARG A 59 -5.89 -14.61 -12.32
CA ARG A 59 -6.39 -13.26 -12.65
C ARG A 59 -6.53 -12.39 -11.41
N GLY A 60 -5.93 -11.20 -11.43
CA GLY A 60 -5.95 -10.26 -10.31
C GLY A 60 -4.91 -10.56 -9.22
N ALA A 61 -3.96 -11.45 -9.48
CA ALA A 61 -2.87 -11.75 -8.55
C ALA A 61 -1.79 -10.65 -8.54
N GLU A 62 -1.68 -9.88 -9.63
CA GLU A 62 -0.75 -8.78 -9.83
C GLU A 62 -1.14 -7.48 -9.10
N GLY A 63 -1.50 -7.58 -7.82
CA GLY A 63 -1.68 -6.43 -6.91
C GLY A 63 -2.70 -5.37 -7.37
N SER A 64 -2.82 -4.27 -6.63
CA SER A 64 -3.51 -3.07 -7.14
C SER A 64 -2.51 -2.18 -7.87
N ALA A 65 -2.97 -1.41 -8.87
CA ALA A 65 -2.16 -0.42 -9.56
C ALA A 65 -1.27 0.36 -8.58
N GLY A 66 0.04 0.39 -8.88
CA GLY A 66 1.07 1.00 -8.04
C GLY A 66 0.95 2.52 -7.91
N GLY A 67 2.05 3.16 -7.50
CA GLY A 67 2.13 4.60 -7.19
C GLY A 67 1.41 5.51 -8.20
N GLY A 68 0.61 6.44 -7.67
CA GLY A 68 -0.24 7.35 -8.44
C GLY A 68 -1.46 7.81 -7.65
N CYS A 69 -2.46 8.40 -8.31
CA CYS A 69 -3.69 8.89 -7.69
C CYS A 69 -4.53 7.79 -6.98
N GLY A 70 -4.14 6.52 -7.11
CA GLY A 70 -4.81 5.39 -6.45
C GLY A 70 -6.12 5.00 -7.12
N CYS A 71 -6.38 5.44 -8.34
CA CYS A 71 -7.50 4.97 -9.15
C CYS A 71 -7.12 3.62 -9.77
N ASN A 72 -7.80 2.55 -9.35
CA ASN A 72 -7.92 1.30 -10.07
C ASN A 72 -9.22 1.33 -10.88
#